data_AF-A0A0X8P4C0-F1
#
_entry.id   AF-A0A0X8P4C0-F1
#
_cell.length_a   1.000
_cell.length_b   1.000
_cell.length_c   1.000
_cell.angle_alpha   90.00
_cell.angle_beta   90.00
_cell.angle_gamma   90.00
#
_symmetry.space_group_name_H-M   'P 1'
#
loop_
_entity.id
_entity.type
_entity.pdbx_description
1 polymer ?
#
loop_
_entity_poly.entity_id
_entity_poly.type
_entity_poly.pdbx_seq_one_letter_code
_entity_poly.pdbx_strand_id
1 'polypeptide(L)' 'MRSTVVLALMRTHGWTSLRAWRHWRGYSKAHMARRLDVHPSTYELIEDGTVDLGPWLLPAVEKLLLD' A
#
# COMPACT_ATOMS: atom_id res chain seq x y z
N MET A 1 16.09 -9.38 5.37
CA MET A 1 15.27 -10.56 4.99
C MET A 1 13.76 -10.33 5.01
N ARG A 2 13.18 -9.48 5.87
CA ARG A 2 11.72 -9.24 5.93
C ARG A 2 11.15 -8.42 4.74
N SER A 3 11.91 -7.50 4.16
CA SER A 3 11.45 -6.61 3.07
C SER A 3 11.15 -7.33 1.74
N THR A 4 11.83 -8.43 1.45
CA THR A 4 11.74 -9.11 0.14
C THR A 4 10.43 -9.89 -0.05
N VAL A 5 9.91 -10.47 1.04
CA VAL A 5 8.63 -11.22 1.01
C VAL A 5 7.45 -10.25 0.89
N VAL A 6 7.50 -9.10 1.59
CA VAL A 6 6.49 -8.05 1.46
C VAL A 6 6.47 -7.50 0.03
N LEU A 7 7.63 -7.25 -0.57
CA LEU A 7 7.75 -6.84 -1.98
C LEU A 7 7.14 -7.85 -2.96
N ALA A 8 7.45 -9.14 -2.79
CA ALA A 8 6.88 -10.19 -3.63
C ALA A 8 5.35 -10.30 -3.46
N LEU A 9 4.88 -10.27 -2.22
CA LEU A 9 3.45 -10.30 -1.89
C LEU A 9 2.71 -9.07 -2.44
N MET A 10 3.30 -7.87 -2.41
CA MET A 10 2.73 -6.67 -3.02
C MET A 10 2.72 -6.71 -4.55
N ARG A 11 3.71 -7.35 -5.19
CA ARG A 11 3.73 -7.50 -6.66
C ARG A 11 2.74 -8.56 -7.16
N THR A 12 2.43 -9.58 -6.34
CA THR A 12 1.57 -10.71 -6.74
C THR A 12 0.15 -10.63 -6.19
N HIS A 13 -0.05 -9.97 -5.04
CA HIS A 13 -1.32 -9.87 -4.32
C HIS A 13 -1.62 -8.44 -3.81
N GLY A 14 -0.98 -7.41 -4.41
CA GLY A 14 -0.97 -5.97 -4.10
C GLY A 14 -1.85 -5.49 -2.95
N TRP A 15 -3.16 -5.65 -3.09
CA TRP A 15 -4.19 -5.13 -2.20
C TRP A 15 -4.27 -5.90 -0.87
N THR A 16 -4.24 -7.23 -0.91
CA THR A 16 -4.29 -8.07 0.29
C THR A 16 -3.06 -7.88 1.16
N SER A 17 -1.90 -7.73 0.53
CA SER A 17 -0.62 -7.53 1.22
C SER A 17 -0.48 -6.10 1.75
N LEU A 18 -0.92 -5.09 1.01
CA LEU A 18 -1.01 -3.71 1.48
C LEU A 18 -1.94 -3.60 2.69
N ARG A 19 -3.13 -4.22 2.61
CA ARG A 19 -4.10 -4.27 3.71
C ARG A 19 -3.51 -4.92 4.95
N ALA A 20 -2.93 -6.12 4.80
CA ALA A 20 -2.31 -6.85 5.90
C ALA A 20 -1.15 -6.06 6.54
N TRP A 21 -0.29 -5.44 5.71
CA TRP A 21 0.81 -4.60 6.18
C TRP A 21 0.33 -3.35 6.92
N ARG A 22 -0.67 -2.64 6.39
CA ARG A 22 -1.29 -1.47 7.03
C ARG A 22 -1.83 -1.84 8.41
N HIS A 23 -2.55 -2.96 8.50
CA HIS A 23 -3.06 -3.48 9.76
C HIS A 23 -1.94 -3.84 10.73
N TRP A 24 -0.88 -4.52 10.27
CA TRP A 24 0.27 -4.89 11.10
C TRP A 24 1.01 -3.67 11.68
N ARG A 25 1.15 -2.59 10.90
CA ARG A 25 1.74 -1.33 11.34
C ARG A 25 0.81 -0.45 12.18
N GLY A 26 -0.48 -0.81 12.30
CA GLY A 26 -1.48 0.00 13.00
C GLY A 26 -1.85 1.31 12.30
N TYR A 27 -1.60 1.43 10.99
CA TYR A 27 -1.90 2.64 10.26
C TYR A 27 -3.38 2.73 9.90
N SER A 28 -3.95 3.93 10.05
CA SER A 28 -5.28 4.24 9.53
C SER A 28 -5.24 4.39 8.01
N LYS A 29 -6.39 4.18 7.36
CA LYS A 29 -6.53 4.44 5.92
C LYS A 29 -6.22 5.89 5.56
N ALA A 30 -6.65 6.84 6.37
CA ALA A 30 -6.35 8.27 6.20
C ALA A 30 -4.85 8.58 6.29
N HIS A 31 -4.12 7.89 7.19
CA HIS A 31 -2.67 8.02 7.27
C HIS A 31 -2.00 7.56 5.97
N MET A 32 -2.43 6.40 5.45
CA MET A 32 -1.88 5.85 4.21
C MET A 32 -2.23 6.68 2.98
N ALA A 33 -3.46 7.18 2.89
CA ALA A 33 -3.89 8.08 1.82
C ALA A 33 -3.01 9.33 1.75
N ARG A 34 -2.71 9.94 2.91
CA ARG A 34 -1.79 11.08 3.00
C ARG A 34 -0.36 10.69 2.59
N ARG A 35 0.13 9.52 3.00
CA ARG A 35 1.48 9.03 2.67
C ARG A 35 1.66 8.76 1.17
N LEU A 36 0.58 8.39 0.48
CA LEU A 36 0.53 8.11 -0.96
C LEU A 36 0.09 9.33 -1.79
N ASP A 37 -0.19 10.47 -1.15
CA ASP A 37 -0.72 11.67 -1.78
C ASP A 37 -1.99 11.42 -2.61
N VAL A 38 -2.92 10.64 -2.04
CA VAL A 38 -4.22 10.34 -2.65
C VAL A 38 -5.35 10.71 -1.70
N HIS A 39 -6.55 10.90 -2.27
CA HIS A 39 -7.75 11.09 -1.48
C HIS A 39 -8.08 9.80 -0.68
N PRO A 40 -8.60 9.90 0.57
CA PRO A 40 -8.95 8.73 1.38
C PRO A 40 -9.89 7.73 0.70
N SER A 41 -10.87 8.21 -0.05
CA SER A 41 -11.77 7.34 -0.82
C SER A 41 -11.05 6.59 -1.94
N THR A 42 -10.07 7.21 -2.60
CA THR A 42 -9.22 6.53 -3.59
C THR A 42 -8.42 5.41 -2.93
N TYR A 43 -7.86 5.67 -1.74
CA TYR A 43 -7.16 4.65 -0.98
C TYR A 43 -8.06 3.47 -0.58
N GLU A 44 -9.32 3.73 -0.23
CA GLU A 44 -10.28 2.66 0.07
C GLU A 44 -10.53 1.75 -1.13
N LEU A 45 -10.68 2.32 -2.34
CA LEU A 45 -10.86 1.56 -3.58
C LEU A 45 -9.59 0.78 -3.95
N ILE A 46 -8.41 1.34 -3.68
CA ILE A 46 -7.13 0.65 -3.85
C ILE A 46 -7.03 -0.55 -2.90
N GLU A 47 -7.35 -0.36 -1.63
CA GLU A 47 -7.23 -1.42 -0.63
C GLU A 47 -8.26 -2.54 -0.85
N ASP A 48 -9.44 -2.19 -1.38
CA ASP A 48 -10.49 -3.11 -1.84
C ASP A 48 -10.12 -3.88 -3.12
N GLY A 49 -9.21 -3.32 -3.94
CA GLY A 49 -8.81 -3.90 -5.22
C GLY A 49 -9.69 -3.47 -6.39
N THR A 50 -10.57 -2.48 -6.18
CA THR A 50 -11.38 -1.84 -7.22
C THR A 50 -10.54 -0.92 -8.12
N VAL A 51 -9.47 -0.33 -7.57
CA VAL A 51 -8.53 0.53 -8.31
C VAL A 51 -7.11 0.00 -8.16
N ASP A 52 -6.37 -0.02 -9.27
CA ASP A 52 -4.97 -0.47 -9.28
C ASP A 52 -4.08 0.50 -8.49
N LEU A 53 -3.13 0.01 -7.69
CA LEU A 53 -2.12 0.82 -7.00
C LEU A 53 -1.01 1.29 -7.97
N GLY A 54 -0.82 0.58 -9.08
CA GLY A 54 0.24 0.79 -10.08
C GLY A 54 0.51 2.24 -10.49
N PRO A 55 -0.52 3.06 -10.78
CA PRO A 55 -0.33 4.47 -11.13
C PRO A 55 0.30 5.33 -10.00
N TRP A 56 0.22 4.88 -8.75
CA TRP A 56 0.72 5.57 -7.56
C TRP A 56 1.99 4.93 -6.99
N LEU A 57 2.44 3.80 -7.52
CA LEU A 57 3.74 3.19 -7.22
C LEU A 57 4.86 3.94 -7.96
N LEU A 58 5.10 5.19 -7.59
CA LEU A 58 6.38 5.82 -7.90
C LEU A 58 7.50 5.15 -7.09
N PRO A 59 8.76 5.15 -7.54
CA PRO A 59 9.91 4.61 -6.78
C PRO A 59 10.01 5.15 -5.34
N ALA A 60 9.47 6.34 -5.08
CA ALA A 60 9.38 6.94 -3.75
C ALA A 60 8.41 6.22 -2.80
N VAL A 61 7.32 5.66 -3.31
CA VAL A 61 6.32 4.92 -2.54
C VAL A 61 6.84 3.54 -2.12
N GLU A 62 7.66 2.89 -2.97
CA GLU A 62 8.34 1.63 -2.61
C GLU A 62 9.25 1.83 -1.40
N LYS A 63 9.98 2.95 -1.32
CA LYS A 63 10.79 3.30 -0.14
C LYS A 63 9.92 3.58 1.10
N LEU A 64 8.82 4.32 0.95
CA LEU A 64 7.88 4.64 2.02
C LEU A 64 7.14 3.42 2.60
N LEU A 65 7.00 2.32 1.86
CA LEU A 65 6.37 1.09 2.36
C LEU A 65 7.37 0.16 3.05
N LEU A 66 8.66 0.33 2.75
CA LEU A 66 9.74 -0.52 3.25
C LEU A 66 10.49 0.08 4.44
N ASP A 67 10.43 1.39 4.64
CA ASP A 67 10.85 2.11 5.86
C ASP A 67 9.71 2.13 6.91
#